data_AF-A0A2P5E6G3-F1
#
_entry.id   AF-A0A2P5E6G3-F1
#
_cell.length_a   1.000
_cell.length_b   1.000
_cell.length_c   1.000
_cell.angle_alpha   90.00
_cell.angle_beta   90.00
_cell.angle_gamma   90.00
#
_symmetry.space_group_name_H-M   'P 1'
#
loop_
_entity.id
_entity.type
_entity.pdbx_description
1 polymer ?
#
loop_
_entity_poly.entity_id
_entity_poly.type
_entity_poly.pdbx_seq_one_letter_code
_entity_poly.pdbx_strand_id
1 'polypeptide(L)'
;MAEIQDITKDTYNENAQPTNDSSFERLTWTIKSFSTCGNKKLYSEVFCAGGYKWRILIYPKGNKVDYVSMYLDVADSSTLPHDWSKRAHFSLSIISQNHEYTVKKEAEHEFNAKESDWGFTSFLPLTELEDPIRGYLVRGECTVQAEVWFDEQGNKVKRNEKAESDDCLKNTVPPQEPTVVETGKSSSSFAGFDTLFADIRNLVEGENFKLDNFSNFHSPKWRSEEIANAKVVFKECLDIDLAKVIESGRDFELKKSLSILLSTNEFPDNMVDEITNFLANFDKTSEQYEVAQQDLIEAQEKEKSIGQLKSTMKQLSSKFMPIRNLAEAVDSEIAGLESQLTEKKAMKARLTKRLEVLAGQATASKQALINAEQDMKLLMLKKEEAEKVIGDVDRSWESLKAGRSLLL
;
A
#
# COMPACT_ATOMS: atom_id res chain seq x y z
N MET A 1 62.07 -16.36 15.77
CA MET A 1 61.69 -16.90 14.45
C MET A 1 60.60 -15.98 13.93
N ALA A 2 61.02 -14.83 13.40
CA ALA A 2 61.05 -14.52 11.95
C ALA A 2 59.62 -14.15 11.48
N GLU A 3 59.32 -12.85 11.33
CA GLU A 3 59.37 -12.09 10.04
C GLU A 3 58.30 -12.64 9.07
N ILE A 4 57.38 -11.85 8.51
CA ILE A 4 57.54 -10.74 7.53
C ILE A 4 56.21 -9.93 7.60
N GLN A 5 56.18 -8.62 7.95
CA GLN A 5 56.35 -7.43 7.07
C GLN A 5 55.32 -7.37 5.91
N ASP A 6 54.73 -6.25 5.47
CA ASP A 6 55.09 -4.84 5.60
C ASP A 6 53.95 -3.93 5.10
N ILE A 7 53.85 -2.75 5.73
CA ILE A 7 53.77 -1.40 5.14
C ILE A 7 52.71 -1.09 4.06
N THR A 8 51.78 -0.18 4.38
CA THR A 8 51.87 1.22 3.91
C THR A 8 50.89 2.14 4.64
N LYS A 9 51.46 3.23 5.16
CA LYS A 9 50.80 4.46 5.61
C LYS A 9 50.61 5.38 4.39
N ASP A 10 49.83 6.44 4.63
CA ASP A 10 49.67 7.67 3.84
C ASP A 10 48.60 7.54 2.72
N THR A 11 47.61 8.41 2.56
CA THR A 11 47.53 9.84 2.87
C THR A 11 46.04 10.24 2.95
N TYR A 12 45.65 11.01 3.96
CA TYR A 12 44.37 11.73 3.94
C TYR A 12 44.42 12.80 2.84
N ASN A 13 43.52 12.70 1.87
CA ASN A 13 43.23 13.78 0.93
C ASN A 13 41.86 14.38 1.29
N GLU A 14 41.86 15.36 2.20
CA GLU A 14 40.77 16.34 2.31
C GLU A 14 40.85 17.25 1.09
N ASN A 15 40.26 16.79 -0.03
CA ASN A 15 39.75 17.57 -1.18
C ASN A 15 39.57 16.61 -2.37
N ALA A 16 38.50 15.83 -2.33
CA ALA A 16 37.95 15.22 -3.54
C ALA A 16 36.44 15.38 -3.49
N GLN A 17 35.93 16.37 -4.22
CA GLN A 17 34.50 16.39 -4.58
C GLN A 17 34.18 15.09 -5.34
N PRO A 18 33.13 14.35 -4.98
CA PRO A 18 32.68 13.24 -5.79
C PRO A 18 32.03 13.79 -7.06
N THR A 19 32.82 13.89 -8.13
CA THR A 19 32.33 14.18 -9.48
C THR A 19 31.67 12.93 -10.04
N ASN A 20 30.44 12.62 -9.62
CA ASN A 20 29.58 11.68 -10.33
C ASN A 20 28.46 12.45 -11.01
N ASP A 21 28.76 12.87 -12.25
CA ASP A 21 27.82 13.41 -13.24
C ASP A 21 26.94 12.30 -13.85
N SER A 22 26.74 11.18 -13.15
CA SER A 22 25.86 10.12 -13.63
C SER A 22 24.42 10.63 -13.62
N SER A 23 23.78 10.57 -14.78
CA SER A 23 22.36 10.90 -14.96
C SER A 23 21.43 9.81 -14.42
N PHE A 24 21.95 8.66 -14.03
CA PHE A 24 21.23 7.55 -13.40
C PHE A 24 22.08 6.96 -12.27
N GLU A 25 21.48 6.71 -11.11
CA GLU A 25 22.14 5.96 -10.03
C GLU A 25 21.14 5.07 -9.30
N ARG A 26 21.62 3.94 -8.77
CA ARG A 26 20.81 2.98 -8.02
C ARG A 26 21.47 2.62 -6.70
N LEU A 27 20.72 2.78 -5.60
CA LEU A 27 21.11 2.28 -4.28
C LEU A 27 20.23 1.10 -3.88
N THR A 28 20.84 0.00 -3.45
CA THR A 28 20.14 -1.11 -2.77
C THR A 28 20.59 -1.19 -1.32
N TRP A 29 19.63 -1.25 -0.41
CA TRP A 29 19.87 -1.20 1.03
C TRP A 29 19.11 -2.32 1.74
N THR A 30 19.85 -3.20 2.42
CA THR A 30 19.28 -4.23 3.31
C THR A 30 19.26 -3.73 4.74
N ILE A 31 18.06 -3.59 5.29
CA ILE A 31 17.83 -3.13 6.65
C ILE A 31 17.75 -4.34 7.56
N LYS A 32 18.75 -4.47 8.44
CA LYS A 32 18.79 -5.53 9.44
C LYS A 32 17.76 -5.27 10.54
N SER A 33 17.16 -6.33 11.06
CA SER A 33 16.18 -6.25 12.16
C SER A 33 15.00 -5.31 11.86
N PHE A 34 14.56 -5.26 10.60
CA PHE A 34 13.45 -4.42 10.15
C PHE A 34 12.15 -4.69 10.92
N SER A 35 11.90 -5.96 11.25
CA SER A 35 10.72 -6.37 12.03
C SER A 35 10.70 -5.86 13.47
N THR A 36 11.87 -5.58 14.06
CA THR A 36 12.00 -5.08 15.44
C THR A 36 12.34 -3.60 15.52
N CYS A 37 12.54 -2.95 14.37
CA CYS A 37 12.60 -1.50 14.29
C CYS A 37 11.24 -0.95 14.72
N GLY A 38 11.18 -0.31 15.89
CA GLY A 38 9.99 0.37 16.37
C GLY A 38 9.60 1.55 15.47
N ASN A 39 8.89 2.54 16.00
CA ASN A 39 8.35 3.66 15.22
C ASN A 39 9.40 4.71 14.77
N LYS A 40 10.68 4.33 14.70
CA LYS A 40 11.77 5.23 14.31
C LYS A 40 11.92 5.27 12.79
N LYS A 41 12.15 6.46 12.24
CA LYS A 41 12.62 6.62 10.86
C LYS A 41 14.07 6.18 10.72
N LEU A 42 14.41 5.62 9.58
CA LEU A 42 15.75 5.16 9.24
C LEU A 42 16.21 5.84 7.95
N TYR A 43 17.52 6.03 7.82
CA TYR A 43 18.16 6.60 6.64
C TYR A 43 19.18 5.61 6.09
N SER A 44 19.23 5.47 4.77
CA SER A 44 20.31 4.72 4.11
C SER A 44 21.61 5.51 4.11
N GLU A 45 22.66 4.88 3.58
CA GLU A 45 23.84 5.60 3.10
C GLU A 45 23.48 6.58 1.97
N VAL A 46 24.36 7.54 1.75
CA VAL A 46 24.20 8.60 0.75
C VAL A 46 24.78 8.14 -0.58
N PHE A 47 24.07 8.39 -1.68
CA PHE A 47 24.53 8.14 -3.04
C PHE A 47 24.35 9.40 -3.91
N CYS A 48 25.16 9.55 -4.96
CA CYS A 48 25.20 10.78 -5.77
C CYS A 48 24.62 10.54 -7.16
N ALA A 49 23.68 11.37 -7.59
CA ALA A 49 23.11 11.34 -8.93
C ALA A 49 22.76 12.76 -9.39
N GLY A 50 23.08 13.11 -10.64
CA GLY A 50 22.78 14.42 -11.23
C GLY A 50 23.32 15.61 -10.43
N GLY A 51 24.44 15.43 -9.72
CA GLY A 51 25.08 16.43 -8.88
C GLY A 51 24.50 16.61 -7.47
N TYR A 52 23.54 15.78 -7.05
CA TYR A 52 22.88 15.87 -5.74
C TYR A 52 23.13 14.61 -4.91
N LYS A 53 23.13 14.78 -3.57
CA LYS A 53 23.28 13.70 -2.59
C LYS A 53 21.92 13.19 -2.15
N TRP A 54 21.60 11.97 -2.53
CA TRP A 54 20.34 11.32 -2.25
C TRP A 54 20.50 10.26 -1.15
N ARG A 55 19.41 9.96 -0.45
CA ARG A 55 19.30 8.81 0.47
C ARG A 55 17.86 8.33 0.55
N ILE A 56 17.67 7.08 0.94
CA ILE A 56 16.36 6.52 1.26
C ILE A 56 16.00 6.91 2.69
N LEU A 57 14.80 7.46 2.88
CA LEU A 57 14.15 7.69 4.17
C LEU A 57 12.98 6.72 4.30
N ILE A 58 13.00 5.87 5.32
CA ILE A 58 11.95 4.85 5.53
C ILE A 58 11.38 4.91 6.95
N TYR A 59 10.07 4.70 7.05
CA TYR A 59 9.34 4.48 8.30
C TYR A 59 8.80 3.04 8.28
N PRO A 60 9.49 2.08 8.93
CA PRO A 60 9.14 0.66 8.86
C PRO A 60 7.72 0.33 9.34
N LYS A 61 7.21 1.07 10.33
CA LYS A 61 5.85 0.97 10.87
C LYS A 61 4.97 2.16 10.47
N GLY A 62 5.39 2.90 9.46
CA GLY A 62 4.64 3.99 8.85
C GLY A 62 4.80 5.37 9.49
N ASN A 63 4.47 6.38 8.70
CA ASN A 63 4.41 7.77 9.12
C ASN A 63 2.95 8.13 9.48
N LYS A 64 2.50 7.67 10.68
CA LYS A 64 1.13 7.82 11.18
C LYS A 64 0.06 7.06 10.36
N VAL A 65 0.47 5.98 9.69
CA VAL A 65 -0.39 5.09 8.89
C VAL A 65 0.06 3.64 9.06
N ASP A 66 -0.83 2.67 8.81
CA ASP A 66 -0.54 1.23 8.93
C ASP A 66 0.11 0.63 7.66
N TYR A 67 1.08 1.36 7.12
CA TYR A 67 1.83 1.02 5.90
C TYR A 67 3.32 1.28 6.15
N VAL A 68 4.21 0.55 5.50
CA VAL A 68 5.58 1.02 5.31
C VAL A 68 5.51 2.33 4.52
N SER A 69 6.17 3.38 5.02
CA SER A 69 6.32 4.65 4.28
C SER A 69 7.76 4.80 3.82
N MET A 70 7.97 5.17 2.56
CA MET A 70 9.32 5.27 1.98
C MET A 70 9.42 6.49 1.06
N TYR A 71 10.52 7.22 1.19
CA TYR A 71 10.78 8.50 0.54
C TYR A 71 12.23 8.55 0.03
N LEU A 72 12.45 9.32 -1.02
CA LEU A 72 13.77 9.78 -1.44
C LEU A 72 14.00 11.15 -0.81
N ASP A 73 15.16 11.36 -0.20
CA ASP A 73 15.53 12.59 0.51
C ASP A 73 16.87 13.14 0.02
N VAL A 74 16.98 14.47 -0.09
CA VAL A 74 18.24 15.17 -0.38
C VAL A 74 19.02 15.32 0.92
N ALA A 75 20.05 14.48 1.08
CA ALA A 75 20.73 14.24 2.35
C ALA A 75 21.36 15.49 2.98
N ASP A 76 21.83 16.42 2.16
CA ASP A 76 22.48 17.67 2.57
C ASP A 76 21.65 18.92 2.25
N SER A 77 20.32 18.77 2.09
CA SER A 77 19.38 19.86 1.78
C SER A 77 19.56 21.10 2.67
N SER A 78 19.81 20.91 3.98
CA SER A 78 20.03 22.01 4.93
C SER A 78 21.27 22.86 4.66
N THR A 79 22.20 22.38 3.83
CA THR A 79 23.44 23.07 3.46
C THR A 79 23.39 23.70 2.06
N LEU A 80 22.33 23.43 1.29
CA LEU A 80 22.13 23.98 -0.05
C LEU A 80 21.55 25.41 0.04
N PRO A 81 21.76 26.26 -1.00
CA PRO A 81 21.18 27.60 -1.06
C PRO A 81 19.65 27.59 -0.95
N HIS A 82 19.03 28.53 -0.25
CA HIS A 82 17.57 28.52 0.00
C HIS A 82 16.67 28.44 -1.26
N ASP A 83 17.17 28.82 -2.42
CA ASP A 83 16.51 28.81 -3.72
C ASP A 83 16.86 27.60 -4.59
N TRP A 84 17.55 26.58 -4.04
CA TRP A 84 17.86 25.35 -4.76
C TRP A 84 16.58 24.64 -5.21
N SER A 85 16.59 24.16 -6.45
CA SER A 85 15.55 23.30 -7.02
C SER A 85 16.19 22.27 -7.94
N LYS A 86 15.75 21.02 -7.84
CA LYS A 86 16.16 19.95 -8.74
C LYS A 86 15.00 19.02 -9.05
N ARG A 87 14.64 18.95 -10.32
CA ARG A 87 13.72 17.94 -10.81
C ARG A 87 14.44 16.61 -11.01
N ALA A 88 13.86 15.54 -10.47
CA ALA A 88 14.37 14.18 -10.61
C ALA A 88 13.20 13.21 -10.84
N HIS A 89 13.42 12.22 -11.71
CA HIS A 89 12.60 11.03 -11.77
C HIS A 89 13.23 9.99 -10.87
N PHE A 90 12.40 9.23 -10.15
CA PHE A 90 12.92 8.21 -9.27
C PHE A 90 11.95 7.05 -9.11
N SER A 91 12.50 5.90 -8.71
CA SER A 91 11.75 4.75 -8.28
C SER A 91 12.17 4.32 -6.89
N LEU A 92 11.21 3.82 -6.12
CA LEU A 92 11.45 3.19 -4.83
C LEU A 92 10.86 1.79 -4.88
N SER A 93 11.57 0.80 -4.34
CA SER A 93 11.14 -0.60 -4.36
C SER A 93 11.36 -1.30 -3.02
N ILE A 94 10.45 -2.20 -2.64
CA ILE A 94 10.67 -3.21 -1.59
C ILE A 94 10.84 -4.55 -2.30
N ILE A 95 12.03 -5.12 -2.18
CA ILE A 95 12.42 -6.33 -2.89
C ILE A 95 11.94 -7.56 -2.13
N SER A 96 11.19 -8.40 -2.81
CA SER A 96 10.81 -9.72 -2.32
C SER A 96 11.80 -10.80 -2.79
N GLN A 97 11.98 -11.85 -2.00
CA GLN A 97 12.65 -13.07 -2.45
C GLN A 97 11.92 -13.79 -3.57
N ASN A 98 10.60 -13.64 -3.64
CA ASN A 98 9.85 -14.01 -4.81
C ASN A 98 9.67 -12.76 -5.67
N HIS A 99 10.46 -12.67 -6.75
CA HIS A 99 10.52 -11.49 -7.61
C HIS A 99 9.16 -11.02 -8.12
N GLU A 100 8.17 -11.91 -8.27
CA GLU A 100 6.80 -11.57 -8.69
C GLU A 100 6.07 -10.65 -7.70
N TYR A 101 6.45 -10.68 -6.42
CA TYR A 101 5.85 -9.81 -5.40
C TYR A 101 6.67 -8.53 -5.16
N THR A 102 7.76 -8.27 -5.88
CA THR A 102 8.51 -7.01 -5.69
C THR A 102 7.62 -5.82 -6.03
N VAL A 103 7.45 -4.90 -5.07
CA VAL A 103 6.66 -3.69 -5.27
C VAL A 103 7.59 -2.54 -5.61
N LYS A 104 7.37 -1.96 -6.78
CA LYS A 104 8.07 -0.77 -7.27
C LYS A 104 7.05 0.34 -7.50
N LYS A 105 7.37 1.56 -7.05
CA LYS A 105 6.60 2.78 -7.36
C LYS A 105 7.54 3.84 -7.91
N GLU A 106 7.07 4.57 -8.91
CA GLU A 106 7.83 5.61 -9.59
C GLU A 106 7.16 6.96 -9.41
N ALA A 107 7.96 8.02 -9.33
CA ALA A 107 7.49 9.39 -9.23
C ALA A 107 8.49 10.36 -9.87
N GLU A 108 7.98 11.52 -10.27
CA GLU A 108 8.75 12.69 -10.66
C GLU A 108 8.46 13.79 -9.64
N HIS A 109 9.50 14.48 -9.16
CA HIS A 109 9.33 15.58 -8.23
C HIS A 109 10.39 16.65 -8.40
N GLU A 110 10.03 17.89 -8.08
CA GLU A 110 10.91 19.05 -8.05
C GLU A 110 11.34 19.34 -6.60
N PHE A 111 12.40 18.68 -6.19
CA PHE A 111 12.96 18.80 -4.84
C PHE A 111 13.50 20.19 -4.61
N ASN A 112 13.24 20.74 -3.43
CA ASN A 112 13.64 22.11 -3.06
C ASN A 112 13.78 22.25 -1.54
N ALA A 113 14.15 23.45 -1.06
CA ALA A 113 14.38 23.69 0.36
C ALA A 113 13.17 23.45 1.29
N LYS A 114 11.94 23.49 0.76
CA LYS A 114 10.72 23.20 1.53
C LYS A 114 10.28 21.74 1.43
N GLU A 115 10.55 21.13 0.27
CA GLU A 115 10.18 19.76 -0.08
C GLU A 115 11.46 19.01 -0.45
N SER A 116 12.30 18.76 0.57
CA SER A 116 13.60 18.10 0.38
C SER A 116 13.48 16.59 0.24
N ASP A 117 12.32 16.04 0.62
CA ASP A 117 11.97 14.64 0.48
C ASP A 117 10.62 14.47 -0.24
N TRP A 118 10.50 13.37 -0.97
CA TRP A 118 9.28 13.00 -1.68
C TRP A 118 9.16 11.48 -1.80
N GLY A 119 7.93 10.97 -1.80
CA GLY A 119 7.69 9.53 -1.85
C GLY A 119 6.28 9.15 -1.47
N PHE A 120 6.15 7.98 -0.83
CA PHE A 120 4.85 7.35 -0.61
C PHE A 120 4.64 7.04 0.86
N THR A 121 3.68 7.73 1.47
CA THR A 121 3.25 7.48 2.85
C THR A 121 2.62 6.09 2.99
N SER A 122 1.85 5.64 2.00
CA SER A 122 1.29 4.28 1.91
C SER A 122 2.01 3.48 0.84
N PHE A 123 3.24 3.01 1.13
CA PHE A 123 4.03 2.25 0.17
C PHE A 123 3.56 0.79 0.07
N LEU A 124 3.64 0.04 1.17
CA LEU A 124 3.25 -1.38 1.29
C LEU A 124 2.49 -1.59 2.61
N PRO A 125 1.30 -2.22 2.63
CA PRO A 125 0.60 -2.50 3.88
C PRO A 125 1.43 -3.37 4.81
N LEU A 126 1.39 -3.11 6.12
CA LEU A 126 2.16 -3.91 7.09
C LEU A 126 1.71 -5.38 7.11
N THR A 127 0.42 -5.63 6.86
CA THR A 127 -0.13 -6.99 6.73
C THR A 127 0.47 -7.77 5.56
N GLU A 128 0.80 -7.08 4.46
CA GLU A 128 1.42 -7.71 3.29
C GLU A 128 2.93 -7.90 3.47
N LEU A 129 3.59 -6.94 4.15
CA LEU A 129 5.00 -7.05 4.50
C LEU A 129 5.26 -8.30 5.37
N GLU A 130 4.36 -8.56 6.33
CA GLU A 130 4.48 -9.65 7.30
C GLU A 130 4.03 -11.02 6.76
N ASP A 131 3.45 -11.07 5.55
CA ASP A 131 3.02 -12.30 4.89
C ASP A 131 4.23 -13.13 4.42
N PRO A 132 4.47 -14.33 5.00
CA PRO A 132 5.61 -15.16 4.64
C PRO A 132 5.60 -15.62 3.18
N ILE A 133 4.42 -15.74 2.56
CA ILE A 133 4.28 -16.17 1.15
C ILE A 133 4.83 -15.09 0.21
N ARG A 134 4.69 -13.82 0.62
CA ARG A 134 5.12 -12.69 -0.19
C ARG A 134 6.61 -12.42 -0.11
N GLY A 135 7.32 -12.94 0.88
CA GLY A 135 8.78 -13.03 0.90
C GLY A 135 9.54 -11.71 1.04
N TYR A 136 8.92 -10.65 1.58
CA TYR A 136 9.59 -9.36 1.81
C TYR A 136 10.53 -9.36 3.02
N LEU A 137 10.25 -10.21 4.01
CA LEU A 137 11.04 -10.32 5.23
C LEU A 137 11.76 -11.66 5.31
N VAL A 138 13.08 -11.61 5.42
CA VAL A 138 13.95 -12.79 5.47
C VAL A 138 14.79 -12.70 6.72
N ARG A 139 14.57 -13.60 7.68
CA ARG A 139 15.22 -13.50 9.01
C ARG A 139 15.03 -12.13 9.68
N GLY A 140 13.89 -11.48 9.40
CA GLY A 140 13.57 -10.14 9.89
C GLY A 140 14.30 -9.00 9.19
N GLU A 141 15.00 -9.26 8.09
CA GLU A 141 15.64 -8.25 7.24
C GLU A 141 14.75 -7.90 6.06
N CYS A 142 14.77 -6.63 5.64
CA CYS A 142 14.04 -6.12 4.48
C CYS A 142 15.01 -5.44 3.51
N THR A 143 14.94 -5.76 2.22
CA THR A 143 15.77 -5.11 1.19
C THR A 143 14.93 -4.09 0.43
N VAL A 144 15.42 -2.86 0.38
CA VAL A 144 14.80 -1.76 -0.37
C VAL A 144 15.76 -1.20 -1.41
N GLN A 145 15.22 -0.56 -2.43
CA GLN A 145 16.01 0.00 -3.53
C GLN A 145 15.47 1.37 -3.92
N ALA A 146 16.38 2.28 -4.29
CA ALA A 146 16.06 3.53 -4.94
C ALA A 146 16.83 3.64 -6.26
N GLU A 147 16.15 4.09 -7.31
CA GLU A 147 16.76 4.49 -8.58
C GLU A 147 16.43 5.96 -8.81
N VAL A 148 17.40 6.76 -9.23
CA VAL A 148 17.20 8.19 -9.51
C VAL A 148 17.78 8.48 -10.88
N TRP A 149 17.01 9.17 -11.73
CA TRP A 149 17.47 9.57 -13.04
C TRP A 149 16.98 10.94 -13.48
N PHE A 150 17.69 11.49 -14.46
CA PHE A 150 17.45 12.81 -15.00
C PHE A 150 17.31 12.72 -16.52
N ASP A 151 16.38 13.49 -17.07
CA ASP A 151 16.27 13.65 -18.51
C ASP A 151 17.54 14.34 -19.01
N GLU A 152 18.23 13.72 -19.98
CA GLU A 152 19.36 14.34 -20.65
C GLU A 152 18.91 15.66 -21.28
N GLN A 153 19.63 16.74 -20.99
CA GLN A 153 19.34 18.05 -21.55
C GLN A 153 19.48 18.02 -23.09
N GLY A 154 18.37 17.79 -23.77
CA GLY A 154 18.05 18.28 -25.11
C GLY A 154 19.13 18.20 -26.19
N ASN A 155 19.57 17.01 -26.59
CA ASN A 155 19.94 16.79 -27.99
C ASN A 155 18.69 16.40 -28.78
N LYS A 156 18.06 17.41 -29.39
CA LYS A 156 16.97 17.21 -30.36
C LYS A 156 17.48 16.45 -31.58
N VAL A 157 17.23 15.15 -31.66
CA VAL A 157 17.15 14.43 -32.94
C VAL A 157 15.88 13.58 -32.96
N LYS A 158 14.94 14.01 -33.80
CA LYS A 158 13.77 13.23 -34.20
C LYS A 158 14.23 12.03 -35.05
N ARG A 159 13.78 10.81 -34.74
CA ARG A 159 13.42 9.81 -35.76
C ARG A 159 12.53 8.68 -35.22
N ASN A 160 11.25 8.86 -35.52
CA ASN A 160 10.25 7.94 -36.10
C ASN A 160 9.99 6.53 -35.53
N GLU A 161 8.66 6.32 -35.37
CA GLU A 161 7.88 5.13 -35.04
C GLU A 161 7.88 3.99 -36.09
N LYS A 162 7.31 2.86 -35.62
CA LYS A 162 6.68 1.68 -36.26
C LYS A 162 7.49 0.38 -36.14
N ALA A 163 6.91 -0.79 -35.81
CA ALA A 163 5.56 -1.26 -36.12
C ALA A 163 4.98 -2.28 -35.10
N GLU A 164 3.66 -2.42 -35.17
CA GLU A 164 2.77 -3.47 -34.64
C GLU A 164 3.10 -4.88 -35.15
N SER A 165 2.68 -5.94 -34.43
CA SER A 165 1.51 -6.77 -34.79
C SER A 165 1.53 -8.18 -34.13
N ASP A 166 0.38 -8.54 -33.56
CA ASP A 166 -0.33 -9.84 -33.63
C ASP A 166 0.35 -11.16 -33.26
N ASP A 167 -0.24 -11.93 -32.34
CA ASP A 167 -1.21 -12.99 -32.67
C ASP A 167 -1.54 -13.88 -31.44
N CYS A 168 -2.81 -14.26 -31.32
CA CYS A 168 -3.34 -15.16 -30.30
C CYS A 168 -4.30 -16.15 -30.97
N LEU A 169 -3.91 -17.42 -31.14
CA LEU A 169 -4.81 -18.54 -31.46
C LEU A 169 -4.31 -19.81 -30.75
N LYS A 170 -4.97 -20.26 -29.67
CA LYS A 170 -6.10 -21.22 -29.60
C LYS A 170 -5.73 -22.69 -29.87
N ASN A 171 -6.07 -23.57 -28.92
CA ASN A 171 -6.76 -24.85 -29.09
C ASN A 171 -7.32 -25.29 -27.70
N THR A 172 -8.64 -25.30 -27.40
CA THR A 172 -9.77 -26.23 -27.72
C THR A 172 -9.86 -27.53 -26.85
N VAL A 173 -10.40 -27.43 -25.62
CA VAL A 173 -11.63 -28.05 -24.97
C VAL A 173 -12.30 -29.31 -25.64
N PRO A 174 -13.10 -30.22 -24.98
CA PRO A 174 -13.13 -31.00 -23.69
C PRO A 174 -13.59 -32.50 -23.94
N PRO A 175 -14.48 -33.21 -23.16
CA PRO A 175 -14.70 -33.45 -21.71
C PRO A 175 -14.68 -34.98 -21.34
N GLN A 176 -14.71 -35.36 -20.06
CA GLN A 176 -15.53 -36.50 -19.55
C GLN A 176 -15.46 -36.67 -18.01
N GLU A 177 -16.64 -36.73 -17.39
CA GLU A 177 -17.00 -37.36 -16.10
C GLU A 177 -18.11 -38.41 -16.41
N PRO A 178 -18.55 -39.32 -15.52
CA PRO A 178 -18.18 -39.59 -14.11
C PRO A 178 -17.79 -41.09 -13.86
N THR A 179 -17.33 -41.56 -12.69
CA THR A 179 -18.18 -42.14 -11.61
C THR A 179 -17.31 -42.63 -10.40
N VAL A 180 -17.68 -42.16 -9.19
CA VAL A 180 -17.67 -42.69 -7.80
C VAL A 180 -16.92 -44.01 -7.45
N VAL A 181 -16.10 -44.02 -6.36
CA VAL A 181 -16.27 -44.77 -5.07
C VAL A 181 -15.20 -44.35 -4.01
N GLU A 182 -15.72 -43.81 -2.90
CA GLU A 182 -15.36 -43.80 -1.46
C GLU A 182 -13.94 -43.91 -0.81
N THR A 183 -13.81 -43.06 0.22
CA THR A 183 -13.13 -43.15 1.55
C THR A 183 -11.63 -42.91 1.68
N GLY A 184 -11.26 -41.91 2.51
CA GLY A 184 -9.88 -41.74 2.98
C GLY A 184 -9.58 -40.41 3.68
N LYS A 185 -9.97 -40.32 4.96
CA LYS A 185 -9.52 -39.42 6.05
C LYS A 185 -8.44 -38.36 5.75
N SER A 186 -8.81 -37.11 6.04
CA SER A 186 -7.93 -35.98 6.35
C SER A 186 -7.05 -36.30 7.58
N SER A 187 -5.73 -36.16 7.44
CA SER A 187 -4.78 -36.14 8.57
C SER A 187 -4.37 -34.70 8.85
N SER A 188 -4.95 -34.14 9.92
CA SER A 188 -4.63 -32.81 10.42
C SER A 188 -3.33 -32.84 11.23
N SER A 189 -2.44 -31.93 10.85
CA SER A 189 -1.17 -31.55 11.48
C SER A 189 -1.36 -30.91 12.87
N PHE A 190 -1.83 -31.65 13.87
CA PHE A 190 -1.87 -31.16 15.27
C PHE A 190 -1.68 -32.23 16.37
N ALA A 191 -1.27 -33.45 16.02
CA ALA A 191 -1.09 -34.57 16.97
C ALA A 191 -0.04 -34.34 18.09
N GLY A 192 0.71 -33.23 18.06
CA GLY A 192 1.64 -32.83 19.12
C GLY A 192 1.01 -32.08 20.30
N PHE A 193 -0.23 -31.62 20.19
CA PHE A 193 -0.93 -30.90 21.28
C PHE A 193 -1.92 -31.79 22.06
N ASP A 194 -2.36 -32.91 21.49
CA ASP A 194 -3.31 -33.83 22.15
C ASP A 194 -2.69 -34.62 23.31
N THR A 195 -1.37 -34.87 23.28
CA THR A 195 -0.65 -35.59 24.36
C THR A 195 -0.47 -34.70 25.61
N LEU A 196 -0.37 -33.38 25.42
CA LEU A 196 -0.15 -32.42 26.51
C LEU A 196 -1.43 -32.18 27.35
N PHE A 197 -2.61 -32.37 26.75
CA PHE A 197 -3.91 -32.28 27.44
C PHE A 197 -4.42 -33.63 28.00
N ALA A 198 -3.79 -34.74 27.65
CA ALA A 198 -4.02 -36.04 28.29
C ALA A 198 -3.26 -36.17 29.63
N ASP A 199 -2.03 -35.63 29.70
CA ASP A 199 -1.20 -35.68 30.91
C ASP A 199 -1.68 -34.72 32.01
N ILE A 200 -2.32 -33.59 31.65
CA ILE A 200 -2.94 -32.67 32.63
C ILE A 200 -4.23 -33.29 33.23
N ARG A 201 -4.95 -34.12 32.47
CA ARG A 201 -6.18 -34.78 32.95
C ARG A 201 -5.87 -35.90 33.96
N ASN A 202 -4.77 -36.61 33.79
CA ASN A 202 -4.30 -37.62 34.74
C ASN A 202 -3.69 -37.03 36.03
N LEU A 203 -3.43 -35.71 36.09
CA LEU A 203 -2.94 -35.04 37.30
C LEU A 203 -4.05 -34.42 38.17
N VAL A 204 -5.29 -34.34 37.67
CA VAL A 204 -6.43 -33.76 38.40
C VAL A 204 -7.39 -34.84 38.93
N GLU A 205 -7.27 -36.09 38.49
CA GLU A 205 -8.12 -37.22 38.92
C GLU A 205 -7.46 -38.12 39.99
N GLY A 206 -6.73 -37.51 40.92
CA GLY A 206 -6.09 -38.23 42.02
C GLY A 206 -6.32 -37.55 43.36
N GLU A 207 -7.46 -37.79 44.00
CA GLU A 207 -7.51 -38.01 45.44
C GLU A 207 -8.81 -38.73 45.86
N ASN A 208 -8.67 -40.02 46.13
CA ASN A 208 -9.64 -40.82 46.84
C ASN A 208 -9.69 -40.37 48.30
N PHE A 209 -10.80 -39.76 48.74
CA PHE A 209 -11.23 -39.87 50.13
C PHE A 209 -12.37 -40.90 50.22
N LYS A 210 -12.10 -41.98 50.95
CA LYS A 210 -13.09 -42.98 51.37
C LYS A 210 -14.26 -42.27 52.04
N LEU A 211 -15.47 -42.53 51.54
CA LEU A 211 -16.66 -42.45 52.39
C LEU A 211 -16.99 -43.88 52.82
N ASP A 212 -16.81 -44.15 54.11
CA ASP A 212 -17.21 -45.42 54.70
C ASP A 212 -18.71 -45.67 54.48
N ASN A 213 -19.01 -46.93 54.25
CA ASN A 213 -20.32 -47.55 54.32
C ASN A 213 -21.18 -46.95 55.45
N PHE A 214 -22.30 -46.33 55.08
CA PHE A 214 -23.47 -46.26 55.94
C PHE A 214 -24.63 -46.99 55.27
N SER A 215 -24.65 -48.30 55.45
CA SER A 215 -25.89 -49.05 55.48
C SER A 215 -26.64 -48.71 56.77
N ASN A 216 -27.95 -48.48 56.62
CA ASN A 216 -28.96 -48.30 57.69
C ASN A 216 -28.83 -47.07 58.60
N PHE A 217 -29.47 -45.97 58.18
CA PHE A 217 -30.01 -45.01 59.14
C PHE A 217 -31.52 -45.22 59.31
N HIS A 218 -31.92 -45.62 60.51
CA HIS A 218 -33.21 -45.19 61.04
C HIS A 218 -33.26 -43.65 60.96
N SER A 219 -34.38 -43.08 60.52
CA SER A 219 -34.53 -41.63 60.48
C SER A 219 -34.27 -41.04 61.87
N PRO A 220 -33.53 -39.92 61.98
CA PRO A 220 -33.62 -39.11 63.18
C PRO A 220 -35.04 -38.55 63.22
N LYS A 221 -35.74 -38.77 64.33
CA LYS A 221 -36.95 -38.01 64.63
C LYS A 221 -36.49 -36.58 64.94
N TRP A 222 -36.47 -35.72 63.93
CA TRP A 222 -36.13 -34.30 64.06
C TRP A 222 -36.92 -33.67 65.21
N ARG A 223 -36.28 -32.87 66.05
CA ARG A 223 -36.98 -32.17 67.14
C ARG A 223 -37.89 -31.09 66.56
N SER A 224 -39.02 -30.82 67.21
CA SER A 224 -39.99 -29.79 66.76
C SER A 224 -39.34 -28.43 66.52
N GLU A 225 -38.27 -28.12 67.26
CA GLU A 225 -37.50 -26.89 67.18
C GLU A 225 -36.65 -26.81 65.90
N GLU A 226 -36.11 -27.95 65.42
CA GLU A 226 -35.34 -28.03 64.17
C GLU A 226 -36.24 -27.88 62.94
N ILE A 227 -37.46 -28.42 63.02
CA ILE A 227 -38.50 -28.26 61.98
C ILE A 227 -38.98 -26.81 61.93
N ALA A 228 -39.24 -26.19 63.09
CA ALA A 228 -39.64 -24.78 63.16
C ALA A 228 -38.55 -23.86 62.58
N ASN A 229 -37.28 -24.12 62.90
CA ASN A 229 -36.16 -23.37 62.36
C ASN A 229 -36.01 -23.54 60.83
N ALA A 230 -36.16 -24.76 60.30
CA ALA A 230 -36.14 -25.02 58.86
C ALA A 230 -37.25 -24.26 58.10
N LYS A 231 -38.45 -24.11 58.70
CA LYS A 231 -39.53 -23.30 58.11
C LYS A 231 -39.19 -21.81 58.04
N VAL A 232 -38.52 -21.28 59.07
CA VAL A 232 -38.07 -19.88 59.11
C VAL A 232 -37.03 -19.62 58.02
N VAL A 233 -35.97 -20.43 57.98
CA VAL A 233 -34.89 -20.30 57.00
C VAL A 233 -35.40 -20.49 55.56
N PHE A 234 -36.28 -21.47 55.32
CA PHE A 234 -36.90 -21.66 54.01
C PHE A 234 -37.68 -20.43 53.55
N LYS A 235 -38.47 -19.83 54.46
CA LYS A 235 -39.22 -18.61 54.17
C LYS A 235 -38.29 -17.42 53.90
N GLU A 236 -37.26 -17.23 54.71
CA GLU A 236 -36.26 -16.17 54.54
C GLU A 236 -35.47 -16.29 53.21
N CYS A 237 -35.29 -17.51 52.69
CA CYS A 237 -34.69 -17.74 51.38
C CYS A 237 -35.67 -17.45 50.23
N LEU A 238 -36.96 -17.77 50.38
CA LEU A 238 -37.98 -17.45 49.38
C LEU A 238 -38.32 -15.95 49.29
N ASP A 239 -38.11 -15.20 50.36
CA ASP A 239 -38.38 -13.76 50.44
C ASP A 239 -37.35 -12.89 49.69
N ILE A 240 -36.30 -13.48 49.09
CA ILE A 240 -35.29 -12.76 48.28
C ILE A 240 -35.10 -13.39 46.89
N ASP A 241 -34.52 -12.61 45.95
CA ASP A 241 -34.23 -13.09 44.59
C ASP A 241 -33.29 -14.31 44.59
N LEU A 242 -33.57 -15.29 43.73
CA LEU A 242 -32.77 -16.51 43.59
C LEU A 242 -31.28 -16.21 43.33
N ALA A 243 -30.99 -15.19 42.52
CA ALA A 243 -29.62 -14.71 42.30
C ALA A 243 -28.92 -14.34 43.61
N LYS A 244 -29.60 -13.63 44.50
CA LYS A 244 -29.06 -13.26 45.81
C LYS A 244 -28.95 -14.44 46.76
N VAL A 245 -29.84 -15.44 46.69
CA VAL A 245 -29.71 -16.68 47.48
C VAL A 245 -28.44 -17.43 47.12
N ILE A 246 -28.16 -17.52 45.82
CA ILE A 246 -26.98 -18.20 45.27
C ILE A 246 -25.70 -17.40 45.59
N GLU A 247 -25.66 -16.11 45.28
CA GLU A 247 -24.50 -15.23 45.53
C GLU A 247 -24.14 -15.09 47.02
N SER A 248 -25.13 -15.19 47.92
CA SER A 248 -24.90 -15.09 49.37
C SER A 248 -24.48 -16.40 50.05
N GLY A 249 -24.35 -17.50 49.29
CA GLY A 249 -23.99 -18.81 49.84
C GLY A 249 -25.05 -19.40 50.77
N ARG A 250 -26.30 -18.91 50.67
CA ARG A 250 -27.46 -19.46 51.42
C ARG A 250 -28.08 -20.68 50.74
N ASP A 251 -27.48 -21.17 49.65
CA ASP A 251 -27.88 -22.39 48.97
C ASP A 251 -27.79 -23.61 49.89
N PHE A 252 -26.75 -23.68 50.75
CA PHE A 252 -26.61 -24.73 51.75
C PHE A 252 -27.74 -24.68 52.80
N GLU A 253 -28.09 -23.48 53.26
CA GLU A 253 -29.18 -23.26 54.22
C GLU A 253 -30.55 -23.61 53.62
N LEU A 254 -30.76 -23.25 52.35
CA LEU A 254 -31.95 -23.60 51.58
C LEU A 254 -32.07 -25.11 51.35
N LYS A 255 -31.00 -25.77 50.90
CA LYS A 255 -30.96 -27.24 50.68
C LYS A 255 -31.22 -28.00 51.97
N LYS A 256 -30.57 -27.60 53.06
CA LYS A 256 -30.75 -28.22 54.38
C LYS A 256 -32.18 -28.06 54.88
N SER A 257 -32.76 -26.87 54.73
CA SER A 257 -34.16 -26.61 55.13
C SER A 257 -35.15 -27.43 54.30
N LEU A 258 -34.98 -27.46 52.97
CA LEU A 258 -35.80 -28.26 52.06
C LEU A 258 -35.70 -29.78 52.35
N SER A 259 -34.49 -30.27 52.64
CA SER A 259 -34.26 -31.69 52.98
C SER A 259 -34.93 -32.10 54.29
N ILE A 260 -34.90 -31.22 55.31
CA ILE A 260 -35.60 -31.44 56.58
C ILE A 260 -37.12 -31.46 56.36
N LEU A 261 -37.67 -30.49 55.61
CA LEU A 261 -39.11 -30.35 55.39
C LEU A 261 -39.70 -31.48 54.53
N LEU A 262 -38.96 -32.00 53.56
CA LEU A 262 -39.34 -33.20 52.79
C LEU A 262 -39.38 -34.45 53.68
N SER A 263 -38.45 -34.59 54.61
CA SER A 263 -38.37 -35.74 55.52
C SER A 263 -39.48 -35.77 56.56
N THR A 264 -40.21 -34.66 56.76
CA THR A 264 -41.26 -34.51 57.78
C THR A 264 -42.67 -34.43 57.19
N ASN A 265 -42.86 -34.68 55.89
CA ASN A 265 -44.16 -34.61 55.19
C ASN A 265 -44.86 -33.24 55.32
N GLU A 266 -44.08 -32.16 55.40
CA GLU A 266 -44.61 -30.78 55.54
C GLU A 266 -45.05 -30.18 54.21
N PHE A 267 -44.69 -30.81 53.08
CA PHE A 267 -45.14 -30.43 51.76
C PHE A 267 -46.36 -31.25 51.32
N PRO A 268 -47.32 -30.64 50.59
CA PRO A 268 -48.38 -31.36 49.91
C PRO A 268 -47.84 -32.46 48.98
N ASP A 269 -48.49 -33.62 48.96
CA ASP A 269 -48.06 -34.81 48.20
C ASP A 269 -47.79 -34.51 46.70
N ASN A 270 -48.50 -33.55 46.12
CA ASN A 270 -48.35 -33.15 44.72
C ASN A 270 -47.12 -32.27 44.42
N MET A 271 -46.40 -31.78 45.44
CA MET A 271 -45.17 -30.97 45.29
C MET A 271 -43.90 -31.74 45.69
N VAL A 272 -44.04 -32.90 46.34
CA VAL A 272 -42.91 -33.68 46.85
C VAL A 272 -41.95 -34.08 45.73
N ASP A 273 -42.46 -34.58 44.60
CA ASP A 273 -41.62 -35.00 43.47
C ASP A 273 -40.88 -33.81 42.82
N GLU A 274 -41.54 -32.65 42.72
CA GLU A 274 -41.00 -31.45 42.10
C GLU A 274 -39.88 -30.83 42.95
N ILE A 275 -40.10 -30.75 44.27
CA ILE A 275 -39.10 -30.27 45.25
C ILE A 275 -37.93 -31.26 45.36
N THR A 276 -38.20 -32.56 45.31
CA THR A 276 -37.17 -33.62 45.30
C THR A 276 -36.29 -33.50 44.05
N ASN A 277 -36.90 -33.30 42.88
CA ASN A 277 -36.19 -33.13 41.63
C ASN A 277 -35.41 -31.80 41.58
N PHE A 278 -35.97 -30.73 42.13
CA PHE A 278 -35.31 -29.43 42.27
C PHE A 278 -34.05 -29.54 43.15
N LEU A 279 -34.16 -30.18 44.32
CA LEU A 279 -33.01 -30.44 45.20
C LEU A 279 -31.93 -31.29 44.54
N ALA A 280 -32.32 -32.37 43.86
CA ALA A 280 -31.39 -33.28 43.21
C ALA A 280 -30.57 -32.60 42.09
N ASN A 281 -31.14 -31.59 41.43
CA ASN A 281 -30.51 -30.85 40.35
C ASN A 281 -30.09 -29.43 40.73
N PHE A 282 -30.18 -29.06 42.00
CA PHE A 282 -30.03 -27.67 42.44
C PHE A 282 -28.66 -27.09 42.06
N ASP A 283 -27.59 -27.82 42.37
CA ASP A 283 -26.21 -27.39 42.09
C ASP A 283 -25.98 -27.11 40.61
N LYS A 284 -26.41 -28.06 39.76
CA LYS A 284 -26.31 -27.92 38.31
C LYS A 284 -27.16 -26.77 37.76
N THR A 285 -28.35 -26.58 38.30
CA THR A 285 -29.27 -25.51 37.86
C THR A 285 -28.76 -24.14 38.30
N SER A 286 -28.15 -24.06 39.48
CA SER A 286 -27.52 -22.85 40.02
C SER A 286 -26.33 -22.41 39.17
N GLU A 287 -25.42 -23.33 38.84
CA GLU A 287 -24.28 -23.06 37.97
C GLU A 287 -24.72 -22.58 36.57
N GLN A 288 -25.73 -23.24 35.99
CA GLN A 288 -26.30 -22.82 34.70
C GLN A 288 -26.96 -21.43 34.76
N TYR A 289 -27.58 -21.10 35.88
CA TYR A 289 -28.20 -19.78 36.08
C TYR A 289 -27.15 -18.66 36.14
N GLU A 290 -26.05 -18.86 36.88
CA GLU A 290 -24.95 -17.89 36.95
C GLU A 290 -24.30 -17.66 35.57
N VAL A 291 -24.01 -18.74 34.84
CA VAL A 291 -23.47 -18.65 33.47
C VAL A 291 -24.43 -17.87 32.56
N ALA A 292 -25.73 -18.17 32.62
CA ALA A 292 -26.72 -17.47 31.80
C ALA A 292 -26.85 -15.98 32.15
N GLN A 293 -26.68 -15.61 33.43
CA GLN A 293 -26.66 -14.19 33.82
C GLN A 293 -25.41 -13.48 33.30
N GLN A 294 -24.25 -14.12 33.38
CA GLN A 294 -23.01 -13.57 32.86
C GLN A 294 -23.06 -13.37 31.33
N ASP A 295 -23.59 -14.37 30.60
CA ASP A 295 -23.78 -14.29 29.15
C ASP A 295 -24.73 -13.16 28.77
N LEU A 296 -25.79 -12.92 29.55
CA LEU A 296 -26.75 -11.84 29.30
C LEU A 296 -26.10 -10.46 29.47
N ILE A 297 -25.29 -10.28 30.51
CA ILE A 297 -24.55 -9.03 30.74
C ILE A 297 -23.58 -8.78 29.58
N GLU A 298 -22.80 -9.80 29.20
CA GLU A 298 -21.85 -9.70 28.09
C GLU A 298 -22.56 -9.36 26.77
N ALA A 299 -23.72 -9.98 26.50
CA ALA A 299 -24.51 -9.70 25.31
C ALA A 299 -25.01 -8.25 25.25
N GLN A 300 -25.48 -7.70 26.38
CA GLN A 300 -25.95 -6.32 26.48
C GLN A 300 -24.82 -5.31 26.26
N GLU A 301 -23.62 -5.57 26.80
CA GLU A 301 -22.45 -4.72 26.58
C GLU A 301 -21.99 -4.74 25.12
N LYS A 302 -22.01 -5.91 24.49
CA LYS A 302 -21.73 -6.06 23.05
C LYS A 302 -22.76 -5.34 22.20
N GLU A 303 -24.04 -5.43 22.53
CA GLU A 303 -25.11 -4.72 21.81
C GLU A 303 -24.92 -3.20 21.86
N LYS A 304 -24.58 -2.66 23.03
CA LYS A 304 -24.24 -1.24 23.20
C LYS A 304 -23.03 -0.84 22.35
N SER A 305 -21.99 -1.67 22.33
CA SER A 305 -20.78 -1.45 21.53
C SER A 305 -21.08 -1.45 20.02
N ILE A 306 -21.92 -2.39 19.56
CA ILE A 306 -22.39 -2.44 18.16
C ILE A 306 -23.20 -1.19 17.81
N GLY A 307 -24.05 -0.72 18.72
CA GLY A 307 -24.81 0.53 18.55
C GLY A 307 -23.89 1.73 18.32
N GLN A 308 -22.83 1.85 19.12
CA GLN A 308 -21.81 2.89 18.97
C GLN A 308 -21.10 2.78 17.63
N LEU A 309 -20.62 1.59 17.25
CA LEU A 309 -19.95 1.35 15.96
C LEU A 309 -20.84 1.73 14.77
N LYS A 310 -22.13 1.35 14.79
CA LYS A 310 -23.09 1.75 13.75
C LYS A 310 -23.23 3.27 13.65
N SER A 311 -23.24 3.98 14.78
CA SER A 311 -23.31 5.45 14.78
C SER A 311 -22.06 6.08 14.19
N THR A 312 -20.88 5.58 14.57
CA THR A 312 -19.59 6.03 14.03
C THR A 312 -19.50 5.78 12.53
N MET A 313 -19.96 4.62 12.06
CA MET A 313 -19.96 4.27 10.65
C MET A 313 -20.88 5.18 9.83
N LYS A 314 -22.04 5.55 10.36
CA LYS A 314 -22.93 6.55 9.73
C LYS A 314 -22.27 7.92 9.63
N GLN A 315 -21.58 8.37 10.68
CA GLN A 315 -20.85 9.65 10.66
C GLN A 315 -19.66 9.64 9.70
N LEU A 316 -18.94 8.52 9.60
CA LEU A 316 -17.84 8.38 8.66
C LEU A 316 -18.37 8.41 7.22
N SER A 317 -19.45 7.67 6.96
CA SER A 317 -20.10 7.67 5.64
C SER A 317 -20.58 9.07 5.22
N SER A 318 -21.17 9.84 6.13
CA SER A 318 -21.63 11.21 5.81
C SER A 318 -20.47 12.18 5.50
N LYS A 319 -19.29 11.98 6.11
CA LYS A 319 -18.07 12.75 5.80
C LYS A 319 -17.38 12.28 4.52
N PHE A 320 -17.45 10.99 4.22
CA PHE A 320 -16.79 10.38 3.06
C PHE A 320 -17.46 10.78 1.73
N MET A 321 -18.80 10.77 1.67
CA MET A 321 -19.54 10.99 0.41
C MET A 321 -19.22 12.33 -0.28
N PRO A 322 -19.18 13.49 0.42
CA PRO A 322 -18.81 14.75 -0.22
C PRO A 322 -17.39 14.76 -0.78
N ILE A 323 -16.44 14.14 -0.05
CA ILE A 323 -15.04 14.06 -0.48
C ILE A 323 -14.90 13.21 -1.74
N ARG A 324 -15.59 12.05 -1.77
CA ARG A 324 -15.64 11.18 -2.96
C ARG A 324 -16.19 11.93 -4.18
N ASN A 325 -17.32 12.62 -4.01
CA ASN A 325 -17.93 13.35 -5.13
C ASN A 325 -17.02 14.48 -5.64
N LEU A 326 -16.29 15.16 -4.75
CA LEU A 326 -15.32 16.17 -5.14
C LEU A 326 -14.14 15.57 -5.92
N ALA A 327 -13.63 14.42 -5.48
CA ALA A 327 -12.58 13.70 -6.21
C ALA A 327 -13.04 13.32 -7.63
N GLU A 328 -14.24 12.75 -7.77
CA GLU A 328 -14.82 12.41 -9.08
C GLU A 328 -15.01 13.64 -9.99
N ALA A 329 -15.36 14.80 -9.41
CA ALA A 329 -15.47 16.06 -10.15
C ALA A 329 -14.10 16.56 -10.65
N VAL A 330 -13.06 16.49 -9.80
CA VAL A 330 -11.69 16.87 -10.17
C VAL A 330 -11.15 15.95 -11.27
N ASP A 331 -11.36 14.63 -11.18
CA ASP A 331 -10.96 13.69 -12.21
C ASP A 331 -11.62 14.00 -13.57
N SER A 332 -12.89 14.39 -13.55
CA SER A 332 -13.62 14.80 -14.75
C SER A 332 -13.05 16.09 -15.37
N GLU A 333 -12.63 17.04 -14.53
CA GLU A 333 -11.98 18.28 -14.98
C GLU A 333 -10.59 18.01 -15.58
N ILE A 334 -9.79 17.14 -14.95
CA ILE A 334 -8.50 16.70 -15.47
C ILE A 334 -8.66 16.09 -16.87
N ALA A 335 -9.59 15.14 -17.03
CA ALA A 335 -9.86 14.53 -18.33
C ALA A 335 -10.26 15.56 -19.40
N GLY A 336 -11.05 16.57 -19.00
CA GLY A 336 -11.41 17.69 -19.88
C GLY A 336 -10.20 18.52 -20.32
N LEU A 337 -9.31 18.86 -19.39
CA LEU A 337 -8.08 19.61 -19.67
C LEU A 337 -7.10 18.82 -20.53
N GLU A 338 -6.95 17.52 -20.32
CA GLU A 338 -6.10 16.65 -21.13
C GLU A 338 -6.57 16.56 -22.59
N SER A 339 -7.89 16.51 -22.80
CA SER A 339 -8.48 16.57 -24.14
C SER A 339 -8.16 17.89 -24.84
N GLN A 340 -8.34 19.02 -24.15
CA GLN A 340 -7.99 20.35 -24.69
C GLN A 340 -6.49 20.47 -24.98
N LEU A 341 -5.63 19.95 -24.10
CA LEU A 341 -4.18 19.94 -24.30
C LEU A 341 -3.80 19.16 -25.56
N THR A 342 -4.44 18.01 -25.79
CA THR A 342 -4.23 17.17 -26.97
C THR A 342 -4.61 17.92 -28.25
N GLU A 343 -5.75 18.61 -28.26
CA GLU A 343 -6.18 19.43 -29.39
C GLU A 343 -5.17 20.57 -29.67
N LYS A 344 -4.70 21.28 -28.64
CA LYS A 344 -3.71 22.35 -28.78
C LYS A 344 -2.36 21.84 -29.27
N LYS A 345 -1.92 20.66 -28.82
CA LYS A 345 -0.71 20.00 -29.34
C LYS A 345 -0.86 19.66 -30.83
N ALA A 346 -2.02 19.16 -31.26
CA ALA A 346 -2.30 18.91 -32.67
C ALA A 346 -2.32 20.20 -33.51
N MET A 347 -2.92 21.27 -32.99
CA MET A 347 -2.93 22.58 -33.65
C MET A 347 -1.50 23.13 -33.81
N LYS A 348 -0.67 23.04 -32.76
CA LYS A 348 0.75 23.44 -32.82
C LYS A 348 1.50 22.65 -33.89
N ALA A 349 1.32 21.33 -33.97
CA ALA A 349 1.97 20.51 -34.98
C ALA A 349 1.57 20.93 -36.42
N ARG A 350 0.28 21.23 -36.65
CA ARG A 350 -0.20 21.73 -37.95
C ARG A 350 0.43 23.06 -38.33
N LEU A 351 0.52 24.00 -37.38
CA LEU A 351 1.14 25.31 -37.60
C LEU A 351 2.64 25.18 -37.90
N THR A 352 3.37 24.35 -37.14
CA THR A 352 4.79 24.08 -37.40
C THR A 352 5.01 23.57 -38.81
N LYS A 353 4.21 22.60 -39.27
CA LYS A 353 4.31 22.06 -40.64
C LYS A 353 4.06 23.13 -41.71
N ARG A 354 3.08 24.03 -41.48
CA ARG A 354 2.84 25.16 -42.38
C ARG A 354 4.03 26.12 -42.44
N LEU A 355 4.65 26.43 -41.30
CA LEU A 355 5.83 27.28 -41.24
C LEU A 355 7.03 26.65 -41.96
N GLU A 356 7.24 25.33 -41.82
CA GLU A 356 8.29 24.61 -42.54
C GLU A 356 8.11 24.71 -44.07
N VAL A 357 6.88 24.56 -44.57
CA VAL A 357 6.57 24.73 -46.01
C VAL A 357 6.85 26.15 -46.47
N LEU A 358 6.41 27.16 -45.72
CA LEU A 358 6.64 28.57 -46.06
C LEU A 358 8.13 28.92 -46.04
N ALA A 359 8.89 28.40 -45.08
CA ALA A 359 10.34 28.60 -45.02
C ALA A 359 11.04 27.99 -46.24
N GLY A 360 10.62 26.80 -46.67
CA GLY A 360 11.11 26.16 -47.90
C GLY A 360 10.82 27.02 -49.14
N GLN A 361 9.58 27.52 -49.28
CA GLN A 361 9.19 28.41 -50.37
C GLN A 361 10.00 29.70 -50.38
N ALA A 362 10.14 30.38 -49.23
CA ALA A 362 10.91 31.61 -49.10
C ALA A 362 12.38 31.39 -49.50
N THR A 363 12.97 30.26 -49.11
CA THR A 363 14.36 29.90 -49.47
C THR A 363 14.50 29.70 -50.98
N ALA A 364 13.56 28.96 -51.60
CA ALA A 364 13.55 28.75 -53.05
C ALA A 364 13.36 30.06 -53.83
N SER A 365 12.41 30.91 -53.41
CA SER A 365 12.18 32.22 -54.02
C SER A 365 13.38 33.15 -53.88
N LYS A 366 14.05 33.15 -52.72
CA LYS A 366 15.29 33.90 -52.52
C LYS A 366 16.38 33.46 -53.50
N GLN A 367 16.57 32.14 -53.66
CA GLN A 367 17.57 31.62 -54.59
C GLN A 367 17.25 31.96 -56.06
N ALA A 368 15.96 31.84 -56.44
CA ALA A 368 15.52 32.21 -57.77
C ALA A 368 15.76 33.70 -58.08
N LEU A 369 15.51 34.59 -57.10
CA LEU A 369 15.79 36.02 -57.24
C LEU A 369 17.29 36.28 -57.42
N ILE A 370 18.15 35.66 -56.62
CA ILE A 370 19.61 35.80 -56.74
C ILE A 370 20.07 35.38 -58.14
N ASN A 371 19.58 34.25 -58.65
CA ASN A 371 19.93 33.77 -59.98
C ASN A 371 19.46 34.76 -61.07
N ALA A 372 18.22 35.26 -60.97
CA ALA A 372 17.68 36.22 -61.93
C ALA A 372 18.46 37.56 -61.92
N GLU A 373 18.89 38.02 -60.75
CA GLU A 373 19.74 39.22 -60.63
C GLU A 373 21.12 39.02 -61.29
N GLN A 374 21.70 37.84 -61.17
CA GLN A 374 22.97 37.50 -61.83
C GLN A 374 22.81 37.44 -63.35
N ASP A 375 21.74 36.81 -63.84
CA ASP A 375 21.42 36.74 -65.27
C ASP A 375 21.19 38.15 -65.86
N MET A 376 20.48 39.02 -65.13
CA MET A 376 20.22 40.40 -65.55
C MET A 376 21.51 41.21 -65.66
N LYS A 377 22.46 41.05 -64.73
CA LYS A 377 23.77 41.72 -64.81
C LYS A 377 24.52 41.32 -66.09
N LEU A 378 24.48 40.04 -66.45
CA LEU A 378 25.10 39.56 -67.68
C LEU A 378 24.39 40.11 -68.93
N LEU A 379 23.06 40.17 -68.92
CA LEU A 379 22.28 40.74 -70.02
C LEU A 379 22.54 42.23 -70.22
N MET A 380 22.72 43.00 -69.15
CA MET A 380 23.06 44.42 -69.23
C MET A 380 24.39 44.66 -69.93
N LEU A 381 25.42 43.85 -69.62
CA LEU A 381 26.72 43.93 -70.32
C LEU A 381 26.59 43.58 -71.81
N LYS A 382 25.83 42.52 -72.13
CA LYS A 382 25.56 42.16 -73.53
C LYS A 382 24.79 43.24 -74.27
N LYS A 383 23.85 43.89 -73.59
CA LYS A 383 23.05 45.00 -74.14
C LYS A 383 23.95 46.19 -74.46
N GLU A 384 24.81 46.62 -73.54
CA GLU A 384 25.75 47.73 -73.77
C GLU A 384 26.66 47.47 -74.98
N GLU A 385 27.22 46.25 -75.08
CA GLU A 385 28.05 45.88 -76.23
C GLU A 385 27.23 45.87 -77.54
N ALA A 386 26.01 45.31 -77.51
CA ALA A 386 25.14 45.29 -78.69
C ALA A 386 24.72 46.70 -79.14
N GLU A 387 24.38 47.59 -78.20
CA GLU A 387 24.03 49.00 -78.49
C GLU A 387 25.21 49.74 -79.13
N LYS A 388 26.44 49.49 -78.65
CA LYS A 388 27.65 50.05 -79.26
C LYS A 388 27.85 49.56 -80.69
N VAL A 389 27.75 48.24 -80.92
CA VAL A 389 27.89 47.63 -82.24
C VAL A 389 26.84 48.18 -83.22
N ILE A 390 25.58 48.27 -82.79
CA ILE A 390 24.50 48.85 -83.60
C ILE A 390 24.83 50.29 -83.97
N GLY A 391 25.24 51.12 -82.99
CA GLY A 391 25.60 52.50 -83.22
C GLY A 391 26.79 52.69 -84.19
N ASP A 392 27.78 51.81 -84.13
CA ASP A 392 28.91 51.80 -85.09
C ASP A 392 28.47 51.46 -86.51
N VAL A 393 27.59 50.46 -86.66
CA VAL A 393 27.02 50.07 -87.95
C VAL A 393 26.15 51.18 -88.54
N ASP A 394 25.28 51.81 -87.72
CA ASP A 394 24.43 52.92 -88.15
C ASP A 394 25.26 54.13 -88.60
N ARG A 395 26.32 54.50 -87.85
CA ARG A 395 27.25 55.57 -88.26
C ARG A 395 27.93 55.26 -89.59
N SER A 396 28.35 54.01 -89.78
CA SER A 396 28.97 53.56 -91.04
C SER A 396 27.97 53.65 -92.20
N TRP A 397 26.71 53.27 -91.95
CA TRP A 397 25.62 53.36 -92.93
C TRP A 397 25.29 54.80 -93.33
N GLU A 398 25.21 55.73 -92.37
CA GLU A 398 25.02 57.16 -92.67
C GLU A 398 26.20 57.73 -93.47
N SER A 399 27.43 57.34 -93.14
CA SER A 399 28.63 57.76 -93.88
C SER A 399 28.59 57.28 -95.34
N LEU A 400 28.13 56.05 -95.58
CA LEU A 400 27.93 55.52 -96.92
C LEU A 400 26.86 56.30 -97.70
N LYS A 401 25.75 56.65 -97.04
CA LYS A 401 24.68 57.49 -97.63
C LYS A 401 25.18 58.89 -97.98
N ALA A 402 26.02 59.52 -97.14
CA ALA A 402 26.64 60.80 -97.45
C ALA A 402 27.67 60.71 -98.59
N GLY A 403 28.42 59.60 -98.68
CA GLY A 403 29.32 59.33 -99.81
C GLY A 403 28.57 59.18 -101.14
N ARG A 404 27.32 58.70 -101.12
CA ARG A 404 26.49 58.57 -102.32
C ARG A 404 26.16 59.93 -102.96
N SER A 405 26.00 61.00 -102.18
CA SER A 405 25.83 62.37 -102.73
C SER A 405 27.07 62.95 -103.43
N LEU A 406 28.21 62.25 -103.37
CA LEU A 406 29.42 62.59 -104.13
C LEU A 406 29.60 61.72 -105.39
N LEU A 407 28.83 60.63 -105.53
CA LEU A 407 28.95 59.62 -106.60
C LEU A 407 27.77 59.63 -107.59
N LEU A 408 26.65 60.26 -107.22
CA LEU A 408 25.51 60.62 -108.07
C LEU A 408 25.40 62.12 -108.10
#